data_AF-A0A1H3K5S3-F1
#
_entry.id   AF-A0A1H3K5S3-F1
#
_cell.length_a   1.000
_cell.length_b   1.000
_cell.length_c   1.000
_cell.angle_alpha   90.00
_cell.angle_beta   90.00
_cell.angle_gamma   90.00
#
_symmetry.space_group_name_H-M   'P 1'
#
loop_
_entity.id
_entity.type
_entity.pdbx_description
1 polymer ?
#
loop_
_entity_poly.entity_id
_entity_poly.type
_entity_poly.pdbx_seq_one_letter_code
_entity_poly.pdbx_strand_id
1 'polypeptide(L)' 'MSVTELSARVGITMPNLSVLKNGKAKAVRFSTLNAICNALEYQPGDILEFKNEEKVEESPFAICYHKTY' A
#
# COMPACT_ATOMS: atom_id res chain seq x y z
N MET A 1 5.81 15.90 -3.90
CA MET A 1 6.86 15.56 -2.92
C MET A 1 7.84 14.60 -3.57
N SER A 2 9.14 14.81 -3.39
CA SER A 2 10.19 13.90 -3.86
C SER A 2 10.24 12.62 -3.01
N VAL A 3 10.81 11.54 -3.55
CA VAL A 3 10.96 10.28 -2.81
C VAL A 3 11.86 10.47 -1.58
N THR A 4 12.87 11.34 -1.67
CA THR A 4 13.77 11.69 -0.57
C THR A 4 13.01 12.34 0.59
N GLU A 5 12.16 13.34 0.31
CA GLU A 5 11.34 13.99 1.33
C GLU A 5 10.34 13.02 1.98
N LEU A 6 9.71 12.15 1.18
CA LEU A 6 8.79 11.15 1.70
C LEU A 6 9.50 10.16 2.64
N SER A 7 10.73 9.75 2.30
CA SER A 7 11.52 8.84 3.13
C SER A 7 11.81 9.42 4.51
N ALA A 8 12.16 10.71 4.56
CA ALA A 8 12.41 11.45 5.79
C ALA A 8 11.14 11.60 6.63
N ARG A 9 10.00 11.91 6.00
CA ARG A 9 8.71 12.10 6.67
C ARG A 9 8.14 10.79 7.24
N VAL A 10 8.29 9.69 6.51
CA VAL A 10 7.80 8.35 6.91
C VAL A 10 8.75 7.67 7.91
N GLY A 11 10.01 8.11 7.98
CA GLY A 11 11.02 7.54 8.87
C GLY A 11 11.56 6.20 8.38
N ILE A 12 11.66 6.00 7.06
CA ILE A 12 12.26 4.81 6.45
C ILE A 12 13.35 5.17 5.46
N THR A 13 14.28 4.26 5.22
CA THR A 13 15.38 4.49 4.30
C THR A 13 14.90 4.55 2.85
N MET A 14 15.61 5.28 2.01
CA MET A 14 15.35 5.37 0.56
C MET A 14 15.28 4.01 -0.14
N PRO A 15 16.17 3.03 0.14
CA PRO A 15 16.04 1.68 -0.41
C PRO A 15 14.71 1.01 -0.05
N ASN A 16 14.29 1.08 1.21
CA ASN A 16 13.03 0.47 1.66
C ASN A 16 11.81 1.14 1.01
N LEU A 17 11.83 2.47 0.90
CA LEU A 17 10.77 3.20 0.22
C LEU A 17 10.72 2.86 -1.28
N SER A 18 11.86 2.66 -1.93
CA SER A 18 11.93 2.24 -3.34
C SER A 18 11.33 0.84 -3.54
N VAL A 19 11.61 -0.09 -2.64
CA VAL A 19 11.04 -1.46 -2.68
C VAL A 19 9.51 -1.41 -2.55
N LEU A 20 8.99 -0.59 -1.63
CA LEU A 20 7.55 -0.37 -1.45
C LEU A 20 6.91 0.27 -2.69
N LYS A 21 7.47 1.38 -3.18
CA LYS A 21 6.96 2.12 -4.35
C LYS A 21 6.82 1.23 -5.59
N ASN A 22 7.77 0.32 -5.79
CA ASN A 22 7.80 -0.54 -6.97
C ASN A 22 7.01 -1.85 -6.78
N GLY A 23 6.24 -2.00 -5.69
CA GLY A 23 5.43 -3.19 -5.42
C GLY A 23 6.24 -4.47 -5.18
N LYS A 24 7.53 -4.35 -4.83
CA LYS A 24 8.44 -5.49 -4.58
C LYS A 24 8.54 -5.86 -3.11
N ALA A 25 7.84 -5.14 -2.24
CA ALA A 25 7.84 -5.40 -0.82
C ALA A 25 7.08 -6.70 -0.50
N LYS A 26 7.73 -7.59 0.27
CA LYS A 26 7.09 -8.81 0.77
C LYS A 26 6.23 -8.57 2.01
N ALA A 27 6.55 -7.51 2.77
CA ALA A 27 5.85 -7.13 3.98
C ALA A 27 6.04 -5.64 4.25
N VAL A 28 5.10 -5.05 4.98
CA VAL A 28 5.17 -3.67 5.47
C VAL A 28 4.68 -3.63 6.92
N ARG A 29 5.34 -2.82 7.77
CA ARG A 29 4.83 -2.57 9.12
C ARG A 29 3.61 -1.64 9.04
N PHE A 30 2.59 -1.89 9.87
CA PHE A 30 1.43 -1.00 9.94
C PHE A 30 1.80 0.44 10.32
N SER A 31 2.81 0.64 11.17
CA SER A 31 3.31 1.98 11.50
C SER A 31 3.86 2.72 10.27
N THR A 32 4.59 2.01 9.40
CA THR A 32 5.08 2.56 8.13
C THR A 32 3.93 2.86 7.17
N LEU A 33 2.98 1.93 7.02
CA LEU A 33 1.79 2.15 6.18
C LEU A 33 1.00 3.38 6.66
N ASN A 34 0.73 3.49 7.96
CA ASN A 34 0.04 4.62 8.57
C ASN A 34 0.79 5.95 8.33
N ALA A 35 2.12 5.95 8.48
CA ALA A 35 2.92 7.13 8.22
C ALA A 35 2.87 7.56 6.74
N ILE A 36 2.82 6.61 5.80
CA ILE A 36 2.64 6.90 4.37
C ILE A 36 1.24 7.48 4.13
N CYS A 37 0.19 6.86 4.66
CA CYS A 37 -1.19 7.35 4.59
C CYS A 37 -1.30 8.79 5.07
N ASN A 38 -0.72 9.11 6.24
CA ASN A 38 -0.73 10.47 6.79
C ASN A 38 0.13 11.46 5.98
N ALA A 39 1.26 11.01 5.41
CA ALA A 39 2.15 11.87 4.64
C ALA A 39 1.59 12.24 3.26
N LEU A 40 0.79 11.36 2.67
CA LEU A 40 0.22 11.50 1.33
C LEU A 40 -1.29 11.81 1.34
N GLU A 41 -1.91 11.82 2.53
CA GLU A 41 -3.37 11.96 2.70
C GLU A 41 -4.16 10.84 2.00
N TYR A 42 -3.60 9.63 1.97
CA TYR A 42 -4.17 8.45 1.32
C TYR A 42 -4.78 7.50 2.34
N GLN A 43 -5.81 6.77 1.92
CA GLN A 43 -6.34 5.63 2.67
C GLN A 43 -5.53 4.37 2.40
N PRO A 44 -5.55 3.37 3.32
CA PRO A 44 -4.90 2.08 3.08
C PRO A 44 -5.35 1.39 1.79
N GLY A 45 -6.62 1.55 1.41
CA GLY A 45 -7.17 1.01 0.17
C GLY A 45 -6.60 1.62 -1.10
N ASP A 46 -5.99 2.81 -1.03
CA ASP A 46 -5.31 3.45 -2.16
C ASP A 46 -3.90 2.86 -2.39
N ILE A 47 -3.37 2.14 -1.40
CA ILE A 47 -1.99 1.61 -1.40
C ILE A 47 -1.98 0.08 -1.51
N LEU A 48 -2.94 -0.59 -0.86
CA LEU A 48 -3.01 -2.04 -0.77
C LEU A 48 -4.11 -2.58 -1.66
N GLU A 49 -3.75 -3.53 -2.52
CA GLU A 49 -4.66 -4.31 -3.32
C GLU A 49 -4.46 -5.80 -2.97
N PHE A 50 -5.56 -6.51 -2.71
CA PHE A 50 -5.51 -7.96 -2.60
C PHE A 50 -5.46 -8.58 -4.00
N LYS A 51 -4.38 -9.30 -4.31
CA LYS A 51 -4.26 -10.10 -5.54
C LYS A 51 -4.40 -11.57 -5.20
N ASN A 52 -5.45 -12.20 -5.73
CA ASN A 52 -5.59 -13.65 -5.67
C ASN A 52 -4.72 -14.27 -6.76
N GLU A 53 -3.75 -15.10 -6.39
CA GLU A 53 -2.81 -15.73 -7.33
C GLU A 53 -3.51 -16.70 -8.30
N GLU A 54 -4.77 -17.09 -8.05
CA GLU A 54 -5.52 -18.07 -8.85
C GLU A 54 -6.55 -17.49 -9.84
N LYS A 55 -6.62 -16.17 -10.06
CA LYS A 55 -7.52 -15.60 -11.08
C LYS A 55 -6.83 -14.58 -11.98
N VAL A 56 -6.65 -14.98 -13.25
CA VAL A 56 -6.35 -14.10 -14.38
C VAL A 56 -7.65 -13.41 -14.79
N GLU A 57 -7.68 -12.07 -14.69
CA GLU A 57 -8.64 -11.11 -15.29
C GLU A 57 -10.12 -11.21 -14.81
N GLU A 58 -10.89 -10.18 -14.45
CA GLU A 58 -10.84 -8.71 -14.54
C GLU A 58 -11.32 -8.12 -13.18
N SER A 59 -10.78 -7.00 -12.73
CA SER A 59 -11.22 -6.33 -11.49
C SER A 59 -11.84 -4.96 -11.78
N PRO A 60 -13.11 -4.75 -11.41
CA PRO A 60 -13.63 -3.40 -11.24
C PRO A 60 -14.37 -3.19 -9.90
N PHE A 61 -13.82 -3.65 -8.76
CA PHE A 61 -14.44 -3.71 -7.41
C PHE A 61 -15.15 -5.04 -7.10
N ALA A 62 -14.39 -6.08 -6.77
CA ALA A 62 -14.94 -7.25 -6.08
C ALA A 62 -14.94 -7.01 -4.56
N ILE A 63 -15.84 -6.14 -4.09
CA ILE A 63 -16.38 -6.26 -2.73
C ILE A 63 -17.83 -6.74 -2.86
N CYS A 64 -18.00 -8.05 -3.07
CA CYS A 64 -19.27 -8.68 -2.75
C CYS A 64 -19.37 -8.76 -1.22
N TYR A 65 -19.90 -7.70 -0.61
CA TYR A 65 -20.50 -7.79 0.73
C TYR A 65 -21.72 -8.72 0.63
N HIS A 66 -21.50 -10.03 0.61
CA HIS A 66 -22.58 -10.96 0.91
C HIS A 66 -22.71 -11.04 2.43
N LYS A 67 -23.67 -10.25 2.92
CA LYS A 67 -24.47 -10.43 4.14
C LYS A 67 -23.79 -11.14 5.32
N THR A 68 -23.57 -10.33 6.36
CA THR A 68 -23.87 -10.60 7.78
C THR A 68 -24.46 -11.99 8.10
N TYR A 69 -23.90 -12.62 9.14
CA TYR A 69 -24.55 -13.53 10.10
C TYR A 69 -25.85 -14.22 9.68
#